data_AF-A0A852KR43-F1
#
_entry.id   AF-A0A852KR43-F1
#
_cell.length_a   1.000
_cell.length_b   1.000
_cell.length_c   1.000
_cell.angle_alpha   90.00
_cell.angle_beta   90.00
_cell.angle_gamma   90.00
#
_symmetry.space_group_name_H-M   'P 1'
#
loop_
_entity.id
_entity.type
_entity.pdbx_description
1 polymer ?
#
loop_
_entity_poly.entity_id
_entity_poly.type
_entity_poly.pdbx_seq_one_letter_code
_entity_poly.pdbx_strand_id
1 'polypeptide(L)'
;MPRGWATAPLGLRHFPGGRFGVRVLQEGFSHPQPHGGTRADGSISLVQGPEGLTVLVDTGGPWGGSRLLGSLRELGVSPEDVTHVVCSHGHSDHAGNINLFPT
;
A
#
# COMPACT_ATOMS: atom_id res chain seq x y z
N MET A 1 -21.57 -20.04 11.56
CA MET A 1 -20.56 -20.51 10.60
C MET A 1 -19.19 -20.18 11.18
N PRO A 2 -18.23 -21.13 11.27
CA PRO A 2 -16.92 -20.78 11.80
C PRO A 2 -16.26 -19.81 10.83
N ARG A 3 -15.73 -18.70 11.34
CA ARG A 3 -14.96 -17.74 10.55
C ARG A 3 -13.65 -18.43 10.15
N GLY A 4 -13.67 -19.10 8.99
CA GLY A 4 -12.47 -19.67 8.39
C GLY A 4 -11.52 -18.54 8.03
N TRP A 5 -10.40 -18.45 8.75
CA TRP A 5 -9.27 -17.64 8.34
C TRP A 5 -8.70 -18.28 7.07
N ALA A 6 -8.57 -17.50 6.00
CA ALA A 6 -7.83 -17.91 4.83
C ALA A 6 -6.37 -17.48 5.04
N THR A 7 -5.45 -18.44 5.06
CA THR A 7 -4.02 -18.16 4.98
C THR A 7 -3.60 -18.24 3.51
N ALA A 8 -2.62 -17.43 3.11
CA ALA A 8 -2.00 -17.52 1.80
C ALA A 8 -0.52 -17.90 1.97
N PRO A 9 0.07 -18.64 1.01
CA PRO A 9 1.51 -18.89 0.98
C PRO A 9 2.34 -17.62 1.17
N LEU A 10 3.47 -17.75 1.87
CA LEU A 10 4.43 -16.67 2.03
C LEU A 10 4.91 -16.19 0.64
N GLY A 11 4.88 -14.87 0.40
CA GLY A 11 5.24 -14.27 -0.88
C GLY A 11 4.08 -13.99 -1.83
N LEU A 12 2.86 -14.46 -1.52
CA LEU A 12 1.67 -13.92 -2.18
C LEU A 12 1.44 -12.48 -1.74
N ARG A 13 1.25 -11.59 -2.71
CA ARG A 13 0.96 -10.18 -2.49
C ARG A 13 -0.50 -9.83 -2.68
N HIS A 14 -1.35 -10.80 -2.99
CA HIS A 14 -2.79 -10.62 -3.18
C HIS A 14 -3.56 -11.63 -2.33
N PHE A 15 -4.44 -11.10 -1.50
CA PHE A 15 -5.23 -11.83 -0.51
C PHE A 15 -6.71 -11.56 -0.81
N PRO A 16 -7.37 -12.39 -1.63
CA PRO A 16 -8.80 -12.26 -1.84
C PRO A 16 -9.55 -12.57 -0.55
N GLY A 17 -10.60 -11.82 -0.26
CA GLY A 17 -11.51 -12.07 0.86
C GLY A 17 -12.96 -11.87 0.44
N GLY A 18 -13.90 -12.34 1.26
CA GLY A 18 -15.32 -12.39 0.88
C GLY A 18 -15.96 -11.02 0.65
N ARG A 19 -15.61 -10.02 1.46
CA ARG A 19 -16.06 -8.61 1.27
C ARG A 19 -14.93 -7.67 0.89
N PHE A 20 -13.73 -7.92 1.39
CA PHE A 20 -12.56 -7.08 1.15
C PHE A 20 -11.43 -7.95 0.59
N GLY A 21 -10.75 -7.44 -0.43
CA GLY A 21 -9.47 -7.95 -0.91
C GLY A 21 -8.34 -7.04 -0.45
N VAL A 22 -7.18 -7.62 -0.14
CA VAL A 22 -5.97 -6.88 0.24
C VAL A 22 -4.86 -7.19 -0.74
N ARG A 23 -4.11 -6.17 -1.15
CA ARG A 23 -2.91 -6.33 -1.96
C ARG A 23 -1.75 -5.53 -1.38
N VAL A 24 -0.58 -6.14 -1.30
CA VAL A 24 0.66 -5.45 -0.97
C VAL A 24 1.25 -4.90 -2.28
N LEU A 25 1.19 -3.59 -2.46
CA LEU A 25 1.77 -2.90 -3.62
C LEU A 25 3.28 -2.76 -3.49
N GLN A 26 3.75 -2.58 -2.26
CA GLN A 26 5.15 -2.44 -1.90
C GLN A 26 5.40 -3.12 -0.57
N GLU A 27 6.39 -4.01 -0.55
CA GLU A 27 6.97 -4.51 0.71
C GLU A 27 7.98 -3.47 1.21
N GLY A 28 7.80 -3.05 2.46
CA GLY A 28 8.74 -2.18 3.13
C GLY A 28 10.06 -2.88 3.41
N PHE A 29 11.11 -2.07 3.56
CA PHE A 29 12.43 -2.57 3.84
C PHE A 29 13.22 -1.59 4.69
N SER A 30 14.27 -2.10 5.33
CA SER A 30 15.25 -1.31 6.05
C SER A 30 16.60 -1.98 5.89
N HIS A 31 17.51 -1.32 5.17
CA HIS A 31 18.82 -1.84 4.84
C HIS A 31 19.90 -0.90 5.36
N PRO A 32 20.80 -1.37 6.23
CA PRO A 32 21.92 -0.56 6.69
C PRO A 32 22.84 -0.26 5.52
N GLN A 33 23.46 0.93 5.55
CA GLN A 33 24.44 1.38 4.56
C GLN A 33 25.84 1.45 5.18
N PRO A 34 26.92 1.27 4.38
CA PRO A 34 28.30 1.30 4.89
C PRO A 34 28.69 2.59 5.61
N HIS A 35 28.05 3.71 5.28
CA HIS A 35 28.29 5.02 5.90
C HIS A 35 27.46 5.25 7.19
N GLY A 36 26.86 4.21 7.76
CA GLY A 36 26.09 4.26 9.01
C GLY A 36 24.65 4.78 8.87
N GLY A 37 24.20 5.11 7.66
CA GLY A 37 22.79 5.44 7.40
C GLY A 37 21.97 4.21 7.06
N THR A 38 20.68 4.41 6.78
CA THR A 38 19.75 3.34 6.41
C THR A 38 19.01 3.74 5.14
N ARG A 39 18.91 2.81 4.18
CA ARG A 39 17.95 2.92 3.08
C ARG A 39 16.67 2.22 3.55
N ALA A 40 15.58 2.96 3.67
CA ALA A 40 14.30 2.42 4.12
C ALA A 40 13.15 2.98 3.29
N ASP A 41 12.06 2.23 3.26
CA ASP A 41 10.77 2.66 2.72
C ASP A 41 9.65 1.85 3.39
N GLY A 42 8.49 2.46 3.58
CA GLY A 42 7.33 1.82 4.19
C GLY A 42 6.69 0.78 3.26
N SER A 43 5.94 -0.17 3.83
CA SER A 43 5.03 -0.99 3.02
C SER A 43 3.87 -0.14 2.52
N ILE A 44 3.32 -0.47 1.35
CA ILE A 44 2.10 0.14 0.83
C ILE A 44 1.11 -0.97 0.53
N SER A 45 -0.11 -0.86 1.06
CA SER A 45 -1.17 -1.83 0.82
C SER A 45 -2.41 -1.16 0.23
N LEU A 46 -3.09 -1.88 -0.65
CA LEU A 46 -4.38 -1.51 -1.22
C LEU A 46 -5.45 -2.44 -0.64
N VAL A 47 -6.52 -1.85 -0.12
CA VAL A 47 -7.71 -2.57 0.35
C VAL A 47 -8.86 -2.19 -0.55
N GLN A 48 -9.50 -3.18 -1.18
CA GLN A 48 -10.65 -2.98 -2.05
C GLN A 48 -11.87 -3.68 -1.46
N GLY A 49 -13.02 -3.02 -1.49
CA GLY A 49 -14.25 -3.46 -0.85
C GLY A 49 -15.50 -3.23 -1.70
N PRO A 50 -16.70 -3.44 -1.11
CA PRO A 50 -17.96 -3.18 -1.79
C PRO A 50 -18.13 -1.69 -2.10
N GLU A 51 -19.07 -1.38 -3.00
CA GLU A 51 -19.49 -0.01 -3.32
C GLU A 51 -18.35 0.91 -3.81
N GLY A 52 -17.33 0.33 -4.45
CA GLY A 52 -16.20 1.09 -4.99
C GLY A 52 -15.17 1.53 -3.95
N LEU A 53 -15.28 1.06 -2.69
CA LEU A 53 -14.32 1.39 -1.64
C LEU A 53 -12.91 0.93 -2.05
N THR A 54 -12.00 1.90 -2.18
CA THR A 54 -10.60 1.68 -2.49
C THR A 54 -9.77 2.49 -1.51
N VAL A 55 -9.09 1.80 -0.60
CA VAL A 55 -8.32 2.40 0.50
C VAL A 55 -6.85 2.11 0.29
N LEU A 56 -6.04 3.15 0.27
CA LEU A 56 -4.59 3.03 0.30
C LEU A 56 -4.11 3.15 1.76
N VAL A 57 -3.36 2.16 2.23
CA VAL A 57 -2.73 2.16 3.56
C VAL A 57 -1.24 2.44 3.38
N ASP A 58 -0.81 3.58 3.93
CA ASP A 58 0.47 4.25 3.67
C ASP A 58 0.71 4.59 2.20
N THR A 59 1.72 5.42 1.93
CA THR A 59 2.02 5.99 0.61
C THR A 59 3.50 5.90 0.23
N GLY A 60 4.31 5.28 1.09
CA GLY A 60 5.76 5.23 0.94
C GLY A 60 6.41 6.61 1.10
N GLY A 61 7.72 6.67 0.84
CA GLY A 61 8.46 7.92 0.81
C GLY A 61 8.27 8.75 -0.48
N PRO A 62 8.55 10.06 -0.45
CA PRO A 62 8.35 10.96 -1.60
C PRO A 62 9.17 10.54 -2.84
N TRP A 63 10.24 9.78 -2.66
CA TRP A 63 11.05 9.20 -3.74
C TRP A 63 10.33 8.08 -4.52
N GLY A 64 9.23 7.53 -3.99
CA GLY A 64 8.51 6.38 -4.53
C GLY A 64 7.27 6.71 -5.37
N GLY A 65 6.90 7.99 -5.55
CA GLY A 65 5.62 8.39 -6.14
C GLY A 65 5.34 7.78 -7.52
N SER A 66 6.32 7.77 -8.43
CA SER A 66 6.15 7.17 -9.76
C SER A 66 5.93 5.67 -9.72
N ARG A 67 6.58 4.96 -8.78
CA ARG A 67 6.39 3.53 -8.54
C ARG A 67 4.99 3.25 -8.00
N LEU A 68 4.53 4.04 -7.02
CA LEU A 68 3.17 3.92 -6.47
C LEU A 68 2.10 4.08 -7.56
N LEU A 69 2.18 5.15 -8.36
CA LEU A 69 1.25 5.38 -9.47
C LEU A 69 1.32 4.28 -10.52
N GLY A 70 2.51 3.76 -10.80
CA GLY A 70 2.70 2.60 -11.68
C GLY A 70 1.98 1.37 -11.18
N SER A 71 2.17 1.01 -9.90
CA SER A 71 1.52 -0.14 -9.26
C SER A 71 -0.01 -0.02 -9.25
N LEU A 72 -0.56 1.18 -9.02
CA LEU A 72 -2.00 1.41 -9.08
C LEU A 72 -2.53 1.27 -10.51
N ARG A 73 -1.84 1.86 -11.50
CA ARG A 73 -2.21 1.77 -12.92
C ARG A 73 -2.21 0.33 -13.43
N GLU A 74 -1.28 -0.50 -13.00
CA GLU A 74 -1.25 -1.93 -13.35
C GLU A 74 -2.50 -2.69 -12.88
N LEU A 75 -3.18 -2.17 -11.86
CA LEU A 75 -4.44 -2.70 -11.34
C LEU A 75 -5.67 -2.00 -11.96
N GLY A 76 -5.47 -1.06 -12.89
CA GLY A 76 -6.53 -0.23 -13.44
C GLY A 76 -7.10 0.78 -12.45
N VAL A 77 -6.36 1.13 -11.39
CA VAL A 77 -6.76 2.11 -10.38
C VAL A 77 -6.05 3.43 -10.65
N SER A 78 -6.81 4.50 -10.85
CA SER A 78 -6.31 5.88 -10.90
C SER A 78 -6.27 6.48 -9.48
N PRO A 79 -5.48 7.55 -9.25
CA PRO A 79 -5.50 8.25 -7.97
C PRO A 79 -6.91 8.72 -7.55
N GLU A 80 -7.73 9.12 -8.51
CA GLU A 80 -9.11 9.58 -8.29
C GLU A 80 -10.06 8.45 -7.85
N ASP A 81 -9.71 7.20 -8.14
CA ASP A 81 -10.46 6.03 -7.66
C ASP A 81 -10.15 5.71 -6.18
N VAL A 82 -9.06 6.23 -5.63
CA VAL A 82 -8.67 6.01 -4.23
C VAL A 82 -9.55 6.84 -3.31
N THR A 83 -10.61 6.22 -2.80
CA THR A 83 -11.58 6.85 -1.90
C THR A 83 -11.00 7.32 -0.56
N HIS A 84 -9.95 6.66 -0.05
CA HIS A 84 -9.37 6.97 1.26
C HIS A 84 -7.87 6.67 1.27
N VAL A 85 -7.11 7.52 1.96
CA VAL A 85 -5.72 7.26 2.33
C VAL A 85 -5.62 7.19 3.85
N VAL A 86 -5.09 6.08 4.37
CA VAL A 86 -4.83 5.87 5.79
C VAL A 86 -3.34 5.83 6.01
N CYS A 87 -2.78 6.84 6.67
CA CYS A 87 -1.41 6.80 7.14
C CYS A 87 -1.36 6.15 8.51
N SER A 88 -0.58 5.08 8.66
CA SER A 88 -0.34 4.42 9.93
C SER A 88 0.28 5.36 10.96
N HIS A 89 1.20 6.21 10.51
CA HIS A 89 1.82 7.30 11.26
C HIS A 89 2.48 8.32 10.30
N GLY A 90 3.04 9.40 10.85
CA GLY A 90 3.51 10.56 10.07
C GLY A 90 4.99 10.55 9.66
N HIS A 91 5.68 9.41 9.64
CA HIS A 91 7.06 9.39 9.14
C HIS A 91 7.10 9.52 7.62
N SER A 92 8.20 10.07 7.13
CA SER A 92 8.36 10.47 5.72
C SER A 92 8.26 9.31 4.74
N ASP A 93 8.64 8.10 5.16
CA ASP A 93 8.59 6.86 4.38
C ASP A 93 7.24 6.14 4.42
N HIS A 94 6.24 6.71 5.10
CA HIS A 94 4.85 6.23 5.12
C HIS A 94 3.87 7.28 4.56
N ALA A 95 4.10 8.56 4.84
CA ALA A 95 3.22 9.67 4.47
C ALA A 95 3.77 10.54 3.32
N GLY A 96 4.75 10.04 2.57
CA GLY A 96 5.53 10.81 1.61
C GLY A 96 4.80 11.23 0.32
N ASN A 97 3.71 10.56 -0.05
CA ASN A 97 2.99 10.83 -1.30
C ASN A 97 1.49 11.11 -1.11
N ILE A 98 1.08 11.60 0.07
CA ILE A 98 -0.32 11.96 0.33
C ILE A 98 -0.82 13.00 -0.69
N ASN A 99 0.05 13.90 -1.15
CA ASN A 99 -0.26 14.93 -2.14
C ASN A 99 -0.72 14.39 -3.50
N LEU A 100 -0.56 13.09 -3.78
CA LEU A 100 -1.03 12.46 -5.02
C LEU A 100 -2.52 12.10 -4.98
N PHE A 101 -3.17 12.20 -3.82
CA PHE A 101 -4.57 11.78 -3.60
C PHE A 101 -5.39 12.91 -2.97
N PRO A 102 -5.75 13.95 -3.74
CA PRO A 102 -6.31 15.20 -3.20
C PRO A 102 -7.84 15.19 -3.00
N THR A 103 -8.56 14.16 -3.45
CA THR A 103 -10.03 14.11 -3.51
C THR A 103 -10.60 13.00 -2.65
#